data_AF-A0A1G5C164-F1
#
_entry.id   AF-A0A1G5C164-F1
#
_cell.length_a   1.000
_cell.length_b   1.000
_cell.length_c   1.000
_cell.angle_alpha   90.00
_cell.angle_beta   90.00
_cell.angle_gamma   90.00
#
_symmetry.space_group_name_H-M   'P 1'
#
loop_
_entity.id
_entity.type
_entity.pdbx_description
1 polymer ?
#
loop_
_entity_poly.entity_id
_entity_poly.type
_entity_poly.pdbx_seq_one_letter_code
_entity_poly.pdbx_strand_id
1 'polypeptide(L)'
;MNIIKNKATKALLSVSMATTLFFTANASGSIANAQVGDINYPIPTPNFKEYSHFDELAANNKNKSSSLKGKTIILTTNDVHGAIEGYPYLAGLKKTLKDKYQANVLVIDAGDFSNDKKKPIYTTPDNCNAIDLMNKVGYDVATLGNHEFYKAQYLKGNIERATFKVINANVTQENTFDFIKNHKITLNEDDPKNKITIGFFGVATPDVTTFDPKVSVAVGDKLLNISRDQVTELKNSGSDIVICLAHLGLEDAFEKDQCRSVDVYNALTKGNAEQNIAPVPLDLIVDGHSHSTITPPQKGEPEREKILSTGTEFENIGVIVIDNNDKAIEETFLLKTKNLPKNLRDSDVQKDVDKIISQTK
;
A
#
# COMPACT_ATOMS: atom_id res chain seq x y z
N MET A 1 -72.32 -35.01 13.63
CA MET A 1 -71.51 -34.80 14.85
C MET A 1 -70.72 -33.50 14.62
N ASN A 2 -71.10 -32.43 15.32
CA ASN A 2 -70.47 -31.07 15.48
C ASN A 2 -70.09 -30.31 14.19
N ILE A 3 -70.82 -29.31 13.67
CA ILE A 3 -71.15 -27.94 14.16
C ILE A 3 -69.95 -27.29 14.91
N ILE A 4 -69.36 -26.11 14.57
CA ILE A 4 -69.90 -24.74 14.46
C ILE A 4 -68.82 -23.80 13.82
N LYS A 5 -69.27 -22.88 12.93
CA LYS A 5 -68.94 -21.44 12.65
C LYS A 5 -67.54 -20.89 13.06
N ASN A 6 -66.90 -19.91 12.41
CA ASN A 6 -67.41 -18.71 11.74
C ASN A 6 -66.30 -17.95 10.97
N LYS A 7 -66.72 -17.26 9.89
CA LYS A 7 -66.22 -16.00 9.28
C LYS A 7 -65.56 -15.01 10.26
N ALA A 8 -64.79 -13.97 9.92
CA ALA A 8 -64.18 -13.39 8.73
C ALA A 8 -63.52 -12.04 9.18
N THR A 9 -62.57 -11.54 8.40
CA THR A 9 -62.24 -10.11 8.14
C THR A 9 -61.53 -9.21 9.17
N LYS A 10 -60.52 -8.53 8.57
CA LYS A 10 -60.11 -7.11 8.65
C LYS A 10 -59.10 -6.66 9.71
N ALA A 11 -58.02 -6.11 9.15
CA ALA A 11 -57.01 -5.26 9.75
C ALA A 11 -57.60 -4.04 10.47
N LEU A 12 -56.91 -3.59 11.53
CA LEU A 12 -56.56 -2.18 11.72
C LEU A 12 -55.44 -2.05 12.77
N LEU A 13 -54.54 -1.10 12.52
CA LEU A 13 -53.48 -0.59 13.40
C LEU A 13 -54.00 -0.11 14.77
N SER A 14 -53.19 -0.30 15.83
CA SER A 14 -53.09 0.66 16.94
C SER A 14 -51.71 0.63 17.61
N VAL A 15 -50.87 1.58 17.18
CA VAL A 15 -49.96 2.48 17.91
C VAL A 15 -49.66 2.21 19.41
N SER A 16 -48.35 2.33 19.72
CA SER A 16 -47.72 2.81 20.97
C SER A 16 -47.44 1.82 22.12
N MET A 17 -46.18 1.42 22.25
CA MET A 17 -45.37 1.83 23.43
C MET A 17 -43.88 1.81 23.10
N ALA A 18 -43.30 2.99 23.07
CA ALA A 18 -41.86 3.24 23.02
C ALA A 18 -41.29 3.22 24.44
N THR A 19 -40.18 2.52 24.70
CA THR A 19 -39.12 2.99 25.61
C THR A 19 -37.80 2.26 25.33
N THR A 20 -36.91 2.97 24.62
CA THR A 20 -35.47 3.15 24.88
C THR A 20 -34.57 1.92 25.10
N LEU A 21 -33.68 1.67 24.13
CA LEU A 21 -32.24 1.57 24.40
C LEU A 21 -31.47 2.21 23.24
N PHE A 22 -30.90 3.39 23.49
CA PHE A 22 -29.93 4.02 22.61
C PHE A 22 -28.59 3.28 22.77
N PHE A 23 -28.15 2.60 21.71
CA PHE A 23 -26.73 2.46 21.44
C PHE A 23 -26.44 3.19 20.12
N THR A 24 -25.70 4.28 20.23
CA THR A 24 -25.14 5.00 19.10
C THR A 24 -24.05 4.13 18.47
N ALA A 25 -24.37 3.45 17.37
CA ALA A 25 -23.36 2.91 16.48
C ALA A 25 -22.76 4.09 15.69
N ASN A 26 -21.65 4.65 16.17
CA ASN A 26 -20.72 5.37 15.31
C ASN A 26 -19.95 4.32 14.49
N ALA A 27 -20.61 3.78 13.46
CA ALA A 27 -19.96 3.03 12.40
C ALA A 27 -19.74 3.97 11.22
N SER A 28 -18.66 4.75 11.26
CA SER A 28 -18.10 5.35 10.05
C SER A 28 -17.01 4.41 9.53
N GLY A 29 -17.46 3.31 8.91
CA GLY A 29 -16.62 2.30 8.29
C GLY A 29 -17.41 1.59 7.21
N SER A 30 -17.48 2.19 6.02
CA SER A 30 -17.73 1.48 4.75
C SER A 30 -17.70 2.47 3.59
N ILE A 31 -16.75 2.26 2.68
CA ILE A 31 -16.76 2.48 1.22
C ILE A 31 -15.39 2.00 0.70
N ALA A 32 -15.18 1.21 -0.36
CA ALA A 32 -16.06 0.50 -1.29
C ALA A 32 -15.26 -0.57 -2.09
N ASN A 33 -15.86 -1.75 -2.28
CA ASN A 33 -15.82 -2.66 -3.44
C ASN A 33 -14.52 -2.94 -4.25
N ALA A 34 -13.83 -4.03 -3.87
CA ALA A 34 -13.46 -5.13 -4.78
C ALA A 34 -13.27 -6.47 -4.02
N GLN A 35 -14.32 -7.26 -3.77
CA GLN A 35 -14.23 -8.57 -3.06
C GLN A 35 -13.43 -8.60 -1.73
N VAL A 36 -13.13 -7.45 -1.15
CA VAL A 36 -12.55 -7.30 0.19
C VAL A 36 -13.54 -7.90 1.20
N GLY A 37 -13.11 -8.94 1.91
CA GLY A 37 -13.88 -9.58 2.99
C GLY A 37 -14.02 -8.69 4.23
N ASP A 38 -14.68 -9.21 5.27
CA ASP A 38 -14.83 -8.49 6.54
C ASP A 38 -13.46 -8.19 7.17
N ILE A 39 -13.33 -7.02 7.79
CA ILE A 39 -12.15 -6.58 8.54
C ILE A 39 -12.55 -6.27 9.98
N ASN A 40 -12.16 -7.13 10.92
CA ASN A 40 -12.35 -6.96 12.37
C ASN A 40 -11.13 -6.27 13.02
N TYR A 41 -10.00 -6.19 12.32
CA TYR A 41 -8.88 -5.38 12.76
C TYR A 41 -9.31 -3.90 12.87
N PRO A 42 -9.17 -3.26 14.04
CA PRO A 42 -9.63 -1.89 14.22
C PRO A 42 -8.76 -0.93 13.40
N ILE A 43 -9.34 -0.35 12.34
CA ILE A 43 -8.68 0.67 11.53
C ILE A 43 -8.84 2.03 12.22
N PRO A 44 -7.74 2.63 12.72
CA PRO A 44 -7.81 3.94 13.34
C PRO A 44 -8.03 5.03 12.29
N THR A 45 -8.42 6.22 12.74
CA THR A 45 -8.54 7.38 11.82
C THR A 45 -7.17 7.68 11.19
N PRO A 46 -7.05 7.69 9.85
CA PRO A 46 -5.77 7.95 9.20
C PRO A 46 -5.28 9.38 9.41
N ASN A 47 -3.97 9.54 9.53
CA ASN A 47 -3.33 10.86 9.61
C ASN A 47 -3.31 11.51 8.21
N PHE A 48 -4.27 12.40 7.94
CA PHE A 48 -4.31 13.20 6.72
C PHE A 48 -3.61 14.55 6.93
N LYS A 49 -2.85 14.97 5.91
CA LYS A 49 -2.28 16.31 5.83
C LYS A 49 -2.70 16.99 4.54
N GLU A 50 -2.71 18.32 4.56
CA GLU A 50 -2.83 19.12 3.34
C GLU A 50 -1.46 19.28 2.68
N TYR A 51 -1.44 19.56 1.38
CA TYR A 51 -0.20 19.75 0.62
C TYR A 51 0.73 20.82 1.23
N SER A 52 0.16 21.87 1.85
CA SER A 52 0.94 22.93 2.53
C SER A 52 1.77 22.43 3.70
N HIS A 53 1.52 21.22 4.21
CA HIS A 53 2.28 20.65 5.32
C HIS A 53 3.78 20.47 4.97
N PHE A 54 4.14 20.36 3.69
CA PHE A 54 5.55 20.37 3.30
C PHE A 54 6.26 21.70 3.59
N ASP A 55 5.54 22.83 3.57
CA ASP A 55 6.11 24.12 3.99
C ASP A 55 6.38 24.11 5.50
N GLU A 56 5.51 23.50 6.32
CA GLU A 56 5.72 23.33 7.76
C GLU A 56 6.91 22.41 8.06
N LEU A 57 7.00 21.26 7.39
CA LEU A 57 8.13 20.34 7.52
C LEU A 57 9.45 21.02 7.15
N ALA A 58 9.47 21.80 6.06
CA ALA A 58 10.66 22.51 5.61
C ALA A 58 11.07 23.62 6.57
N ALA A 59 10.11 24.36 7.13
CA ALA A 59 10.36 25.40 8.13
C ALA A 59 10.91 24.83 9.45
N ASN A 60 10.44 23.65 9.86
CA ASN A 60 10.84 22.99 11.11
C ASN A 60 12.05 22.06 10.95
N ASN A 61 12.63 21.92 9.75
CA ASN A 61 13.78 21.07 9.54
C ASN A 61 14.98 21.55 10.38
N LYS A 62 15.73 20.63 10.99
CA LYS A 62 16.83 20.91 11.94
C LYS A 62 17.90 21.85 11.38
N ASN A 63 18.05 21.88 10.05
CA ASN A 63 18.99 22.75 9.34
C ASN A 63 18.49 24.20 9.15
N LYS A 64 17.28 24.55 9.62
CA LYS A 64 16.65 25.89 9.60
C LYS A 64 16.76 26.64 8.27
N SER A 65 16.65 25.92 7.15
CA SER A 65 16.89 26.47 5.80
C SER A 65 15.63 26.56 4.93
N SER A 66 14.43 26.40 5.50
CA SER A 66 13.17 26.30 4.74
C SER A 66 13.27 25.26 3.60
N SER A 67 14.00 24.18 3.85
CA SER A 67 14.21 23.08 2.91
C SER A 67 14.14 21.73 3.64
N LEU A 68 13.97 20.66 2.90
CA LEU A 68 13.98 19.26 3.35
C LEU A 68 15.31 18.57 3.03
N LYS A 69 16.40 19.33 2.83
CA LYS A 69 17.75 18.77 2.68
C LYS A 69 18.13 17.95 3.93
N GLY A 70 18.65 16.75 3.71
CA GLY A 70 18.93 15.76 4.76
C GLY A 70 17.73 14.87 5.11
N LYS A 71 16.58 15.06 4.46
CA LYS A 71 15.45 14.13 4.51
C LYS A 71 15.41 13.26 3.25
N THR A 72 14.90 12.05 3.41
CA THR A 72 14.40 11.21 2.33
C THR A 72 12.89 11.09 2.47
N ILE A 73 12.16 11.39 1.41
CA ILE A 73 10.71 11.25 1.35
C ILE A 73 10.38 10.09 0.43
N ILE A 74 9.63 9.12 0.95
CA ILE A 74 9.09 8.05 0.11
C ILE A 74 7.63 8.38 -0.16
N LEU A 75 7.28 8.48 -1.44
CA LEU A 75 5.91 8.53 -1.90
C LEU A 75 5.47 7.11 -2.23
N THR A 76 4.29 6.70 -1.77
CA THR A 76 3.80 5.34 -1.98
C THR A 76 2.38 5.30 -2.50
N THR A 77 2.11 4.28 -3.31
CA THR A 77 0.80 3.90 -3.83
C THR A 77 0.54 2.41 -3.58
N ASN A 78 -0.72 2.00 -3.63
CA ASN A 78 -1.17 0.61 -3.69
C ASN A 78 -2.53 0.59 -4.40
N ASP A 79 -2.91 -0.56 -4.97
CA ASP A 79 -4.25 -0.77 -5.54
C ASP A 79 -4.66 0.34 -6.51
N VAL A 80 -3.73 0.75 -7.38
CA VAL A 80 -4.04 1.78 -8.39
C VAL A 80 -5.11 1.26 -9.34
N HIS A 81 -5.16 -0.05 -9.62
CA HIS A 81 -6.15 -0.70 -10.49
C HIS A 81 -6.33 0.02 -11.84
N GLY A 82 -5.23 0.59 -12.36
CA GLY A 82 -5.23 1.38 -13.59
C GLY A 82 -5.97 2.73 -13.53
N ALA A 83 -6.18 3.31 -12.34
CA ALA A 83 -6.61 4.70 -12.14
C ALA A 83 -5.51 5.70 -12.55
N ILE A 84 -5.15 5.71 -13.83
CA ILE A 84 -3.97 6.38 -14.38
C ILE A 84 -3.96 7.91 -14.20
N GLU A 85 -5.10 8.52 -13.91
CA GLU A 85 -5.24 9.97 -13.71
C GLU A 85 -4.50 10.50 -12.47
N GLY A 86 -4.10 9.62 -11.54
CA GLY A 86 -3.30 9.98 -10.37
C GLY A 86 -1.80 10.17 -10.64
N TYR A 87 -1.23 9.51 -11.65
CA TYR A 87 0.21 9.57 -11.94
C TYR A 87 0.75 10.99 -12.20
N PRO A 88 0.04 11.89 -12.92
CA PRO A 88 0.48 13.28 -13.08
C PRO A 88 0.65 14.03 -11.76
N TYR A 89 -0.23 13.79 -10.78
CA TYR A 89 -0.09 14.38 -9.45
C TYR A 89 1.12 13.82 -8.71
N LEU A 90 1.33 12.51 -8.76
CA LEU A 90 2.46 11.86 -8.11
C LEU A 90 3.81 12.33 -8.69
N ALA A 91 3.93 12.41 -10.02
CA ALA A 91 5.11 12.92 -10.69
C ALA A 91 5.38 14.40 -10.36
N GLY A 92 4.33 15.21 -10.37
CA GLY A 92 4.37 16.61 -9.96
C GLY A 92 4.83 16.82 -8.52
N LEU A 93 4.30 16.00 -7.61
CA LEU A 93 4.68 15.99 -6.20
C LEU A 93 6.15 15.60 -6.04
N LYS A 94 6.59 14.49 -6.67
CA LYS A 94 7.99 14.06 -6.69
C LYS A 94 8.91 15.18 -7.16
N LYS A 95 8.59 15.79 -8.31
CA LYS A 95 9.37 16.90 -8.88
C LYS A 95 9.44 18.08 -7.92
N THR A 96 8.33 18.43 -7.29
CA THR A 96 8.29 19.57 -6.35
C THR A 96 9.09 19.30 -5.07
N LEU A 97 9.00 18.09 -4.52
CA LEU A 97 9.79 17.67 -3.35
C LEU A 97 11.30 17.68 -3.63
N LYS A 98 11.71 17.30 -4.83
CA LYS A 98 13.11 17.39 -5.28
C LYS A 98 13.54 18.83 -5.54
N ASP A 99 12.82 19.56 -6.37
CA ASP A 99 13.29 20.84 -6.91
C ASP A 99 13.07 22.01 -5.93
N LYS A 100 11.88 22.10 -5.33
CA LYS A 100 11.53 23.18 -4.39
C LYS A 100 12.10 22.87 -3.01
N TYR A 101 11.82 21.67 -2.49
CA TYR A 101 12.15 21.32 -1.12
C TYR A 101 13.53 20.66 -0.97
N GLN A 102 14.22 20.27 -2.05
CA GLN A 102 15.57 19.71 -1.99
C GLN A 102 15.67 18.42 -1.15
N ALA A 103 14.58 17.64 -1.09
CA ALA A 103 14.58 16.32 -0.49
C ALA A 103 15.13 15.27 -1.46
N ASN A 104 15.70 14.19 -0.93
CA ASN A 104 15.75 12.95 -1.69
C ASN A 104 14.34 12.38 -1.77
N VAL A 105 13.94 11.87 -2.93
CA VAL A 105 12.58 11.34 -3.12
C VAL A 105 12.65 9.98 -3.79
N LEU A 106 12.05 8.99 -3.14
CA LEU A 106 11.78 7.67 -3.69
C LEU A 106 10.28 7.53 -3.95
N VAL A 107 9.92 6.72 -4.94
CA VAL A 107 8.53 6.37 -5.24
C VAL A 107 8.39 4.86 -5.26
N ILE A 108 7.48 4.31 -4.45
CA ILE A 108 7.27 2.88 -4.30
C ILE A 108 5.81 2.47 -4.51
N ASP A 109 5.56 1.20 -4.78
CA ASP A 109 4.21 0.65 -4.96
C ASP A 109 4.02 -0.70 -4.23
N ALA A 110 2.86 -0.88 -3.58
CA ALA A 110 2.52 -2.11 -2.86
C ALA A 110 1.67 -3.11 -3.67
N GLY A 111 1.63 -3.02 -5.00
CA GLY A 111 0.98 -3.99 -5.88
C GLY A 111 -0.44 -3.59 -6.32
N ASP A 112 -0.99 -4.36 -7.26
CA ASP A 112 -2.23 -4.09 -7.97
C ASP A 112 -2.21 -2.72 -8.70
N PHE A 113 -1.09 -2.44 -9.36
CA PHE A 113 -0.96 -1.24 -10.19
C PHE A 113 -1.59 -1.42 -11.57
N SER A 114 -1.63 -2.66 -12.07
CA SER A 114 -2.19 -2.99 -13.36
C SER A 114 -3.72 -2.91 -13.35
N ASN A 115 -4.35 -2.69 -14.51
CA ASN A 115 -5.82 -2.68 -14.56
C ASN A 115 -6.41 -4.06 -14.21
N ASP A 116 -7.58 -4.04 -13.57
CA ASP A 116 -8.39 -5.23 -13.34
C ASP A 116 -9.46 -5.49 -14.42
N LYS A 117 -10.24 -6.56 -14.25
CA LYS A 117 -11.36 -6.92 -15.14
C LYS A 117 -12.55 -5.95 -15.07
N LYS A 118 -12.72 -5.23 -13.95
CA LYS A 118 -13.95 -4.51 -13.62
C LYS A 118 -13.98 -3.13 -14.25
N LYS A 119 -12.83 -2.56 -14.60
CA LYS A 119 -12.72 -1.33 -15.39
C LYS A 119 -11.77 -1.53 -16.60
N PRO A 120 -12.27 -2.03 -17.75
CA PRO A 120 -11.44 -2.20 -18.95
C PRO A 120 -10.96 -0.88 -19.59
N ILE A 121 -11.25 0.26 -18.95
CA ILE A 121 -11.26 1.61 -19.53
C ILE A 121 -9.87 2.02 -20.06
N TYR A 122 -8.78 1.44 -19.55
CA TYR A 122 -7.40 1.69 -20.01
C TYR A 122 -6.57 0.42 -20.23
N THR A 123 -7.22 -0.72 -20.51
CA THR A 123 -6.52 -2.00 -20.70
C THR A 123 -5.91 -2.14 -22.09
N THR A 124 -4.59 -2.35 -22.16
CA THR A 124 -3.94 -2.88 -23.38
C THR A 124 -4.00 -4.42 -23.39
N PRO A 125 -3.79 -5.07 -24.54
CA PRO A 125 -3.70 -6.52 -24.61
C PRO A 125 -2.71 -7.11 -23.59
N ASP A 126 -1.57 -6.46 -23.38
CA ASP A 126 -0.49 -6.83 -22.45
C ASP A 126 -0.59 -6.22 -21.04
N ASN A 127 -1.54 -5.31 -20.79
CA ASN A 127 -1.72 -4.57 -19.53
C ASN A 127 -0.52 -3.71 -19.10
N CYS A 128 0.31 -3.23 -20.03
CA CYS A 128 1.55 -2.53 -19.72
C CYS A 128 1.41 -1.03 -19.41
N ASN A 129 0.22 -0.42 -19.60
CA ASN A 129 0.02 1.02 -19.43
C ASN A 129 0.45 1.54 -18.05
N ALA A 130 0.17 0.79 -16.99
CA ALA A 130 0.62 1.15 -15.64
C ALA A 130 2.14 1.17 -15.53
N ILE A 131 2.83 0.14 -16.03
CA ILE A 131 4.30 0.07 -16.06
C ILE A 131 4.89 1.25 -16.84
N ASP A 132 4.33 1.61 -17.99
CA ASP A 132 4.82 2.72 -18.80
C ASP A 132 4.71 4.07 -18.07
N LEU A 133 3.59 4.30 -17.40
CA LEU A 133 3.39 5.51 -16.59
C LEU A 133 4.27 5.50 -15.34
N MET A 134 4.44 4.36 -14.67
CA MET A 134 5.35 4.21 -13.53
C MET A 134 6.81 4.46 -13.93
N ASN A 135 7.24 3.98 -15.10
CA ASN A 135 8.55 4.30 -15.68
C ASN A 135 8.70 5.81 -15.90
N LYS A 136 7.66 6.47 -16.41
CA LYS A 136 7.65 7.92 -16.67
C LYS A 136 7.70 8.76 -15.38
N VAL A 137 6.94 8.37 -14.34
CA VAL A 137 7.03 8.97 -13.00
C VAL A 137 8.41 8.70 -12.37
N GLY A 138 9.01 7.56 -12.73
CA GLY A 138 10.27 7.06 -12.19
C GLY A 138 10.06 6.42 -10.82
N TYR A 139 9.24 5.38 -10.76
CA TYR A 139 9.23 4.51 -9.58
C TYR A 139 10.62 3.93 -9.31
N ASP A 140 10.87 3.55 -8.07
CA ASP A 140 12.14 2.98 -7.62
C ASP A 140 11.96 1.49 -7.31
N VAL A 141 10.90 1.12 -6.58
CA VAL A 141 10.61 -0.25 -6.16
C VAL A 141 9.10 -0.52 -6.16
N ALA A 142 8.67 -1.67 -6.62
CA ALA A 142 7.29 -2.14 -6.48
C ALA A 142 7.26 -3.61 -6.07
N THR A 143 6.21 -4.03 -5.36
CA THR A 143 5.86 -5.45 -5.24
C THR A 143 4.74 -5.82 -6.23
N LEU A 144 4.32 -7.08 -6.21
CA LEU A 144 3.22 -7.60 -7.00
C LEU A 144 1.98 -7.78 -6.14
N GLY A 145 0.82 -7.39 -6.65
CA GLY A 145 -0.48 -7.82 -6.15
C GLY A 145 -1.03 -8.99 -6.96
N ASN A 146 -2.24 -9.44 -6.62
CA ASN A 146 -2.88 -10.55 -7.32
C ASN A 146 -3.30 -10.20 -8.75
N HIS A 147 -3.60 -8.93 -9.04
CA HIS A 147 -4.03 -8.51 -10.37
C HIS A 147 -2.91 -8.47 -11.42
N GLU A 148 -1.65 -8.36 -11.01
CA GLU A 148 -0.51 -8.54 -11.92
C GLU A 148 -0.50 -9.93 -12.59
N PHE A 149 -1.11 -10.93 -11.97
CA PHE A 149 -1.18 -12.30 -12.48
C PHE A 149 -2.41 -12.57 -13.37
N TYR A 150 -3.35 -11.63 -13.50
CA TYR A 150 -4.55 -11.82 -14.33
C TYR A 150 -4.20 -12.15 -15.80
N LYS A 151 -3.12 -11.55 -16.32
CA LYS A 151 -2.58 -11.88 -17.64
C LYS A 151 -1.14 -12.39 -17.52
N ALA A 152 -0.94 -13.41 -16.69
CA ALA A 152 0.37 -13.94 -16.33
C ALA A 152 1.31 -14.22 -17.51
N GLN A 153 0.80 -14.53 -18.71
CA GLN A 153 1.65 -14.69 -19.90
C GLN A 153 2.45 -13.44 -20.29
N TYR A 154 2.02 -12.25 -19.87
CA TYR A 154 2.72 -10.98 -20.10
C TYR A 154 3.52 -10.50 -18.88
N LEU A 155 3.35 -11.14 -17.71
CA LEU A 155 3.95 -10.69 -16.46
C LEU A 155 5.48 -10.55 -16.57
N LYS A 156 6.15 -11.58 -17.11
CA LYS A 156 7.60 -11.53 -17.32
C LYS A 156 8.02 -10.34 -18.19
N GLY A 157 7.35 -10.13 -19.31
CA GLY A 157 7.64 -9.00 -20.21
C GLY A 157 7.36 -7.65 -19.57
N ASN A 158 6.30 -7.54 -18.76
CA ASN A 158 5.97 -6.33 -18.00
C ASN A 158 7.03 -6.04 -16.92
N ILE A 159 7.54 -7.05 -16.23
CA ILE A 159 8.62 -6.89 -15.25
C ILE A 159 9.93 -6.50 -15.96
N GLU A 160 10.26 -7.12 -17.09
CA GLU A 160 11.46 -6.76 -17.89
C GLU A 160 11.37 -5.35 -18.48
N ARG A 161 10.15 -4.83 -18.69
CA ARG A 161 9.88 -3.46 -19.16
C ARG A 161 9.99 -2.41 -18.05
N ALA A 162 9.88 -2.80 -16.79
CA ALA A 162 9.99 -1.88 -15.66
C ALA A 162 11.41 -1.31 -15.56
N THR A 163 11.54 0.02 -15.45
CA THR A 163 12.81 0.69 -15.17
C THR A 163 13.11 0.76 -13.67
N PHE A 164 12.25 0.17 -12.86
CA PHE A 164 12.30 0.06 -11.41
C PHE A 164 12.41 -1.39 -10.97
N LYS A 165 12.71 -1.65 -9.69
CA LYS A 165 12.82 -3.02 -9.20
C LYS A 165 11.46 -3.56 -8.79
N VAL A 166 11.02 -4.61 -9.48
CA VAL A 166 9.87 -5.41 -9.05
C VAL A 166 10.37 -6.53 -8.14
N ILE A 167 9.88 -6.57 -6.90
CA ILE A 167 10.34 -7.51 -5.87
C ILE A 167 9.21 -8.39 -5.34
N ASN A 168 9.49 -9.66 -5.07
CA ASN A 168 8.59 -10.56 -4.38
C ASN A 168 9.37 -11.74 -3.78
N ALA A 169 9.16 -12.01 -2.49
CA ALA A 169 9.90 -13.03 -1.74
C ALA A 169 9.13 -14.34 -1.53
N ASN A 170 7.80 -14.34 -1.69
CA ASN A 170 6.95 -15.48 -1.32
C ASN A 170 6.22 -16.13 -2.50
N VAL A 171 6.25 -15.55 -3.70
CA VAL A 171 5.75 -16.12 -4.94
C VAL A 171 6.88 -16.84 -5.66
N THR A 172 6.60 -18.03 -6.16
CA THR A 172 7.51 -18.84 -6.96
C THR A 172 6.78 -19.37 -8.18
N GLN A 173 7.46 -19.36 -9.33
CA GLN A 173 6.93 -19.94 -10.56
C GLN A 173 7.90 -21.02 -11.04
N GLU A 174 7.46 -22.27 -11.02
CA GLU A 174 8.35 -23.39 -11.35
C GLU A 174 8.94 -23.24 -12.77
N ASN A 175 10.27 -23.35 -12.88
CA ASN A 175 11.00 -23.45 -14.15
C ASN A 175 10.85 -22.25 -15.11
N THR A 176 10.47 -21.05 -14.65
CA THR A 176 10.12 -19.93 -15.55
C THR A 176 10.65 -18.55 -15.16
N PHE A 177 10.48 -18.12 -13.91
CA PHE A 177 10.82 -16.76 -13.48
C PHE A 177 11.22 -16.70 -12.00
N ASP A 178 12.48 -16.33 -11.75
CA ASP A 178 12.97 -16.08 -10.39
C ASP A 178 12.75 -14.62 -10.03
N PHE A 179 11.81 -14.37 -9.12
CA PHE A 179 11.56 -13.03 -8.60
C PHE A 179 12.75 -12.55 -7.75
N ILE A 180 13.11 -11.28 -7.92
CA ILE A 180 14.03 -10.60 -7.00
C ILE A 180 13.32 -10.50 -5.65
N LYS A 181 13.89 -11.08 -4.58
CA LYS A 181 13.20 -11.11 -3.28
C LYS A 181 13.20 -9.77 -2.56
N ASN A 182 14.33 -9.08 -2.62
CA ASN A 182 14.58 -7.82 -1.95
C ASN A 182 15.45 -6.88 -2.80
N HIS A 183 15.44 -5.59 -2.46
CA HIS A 183 16.30 -4.57 -3.04
C HIS A 183 16.68 -3.53 -2.01
N LYS A 184 17.84 -2.87 -2.19
CA LYS A 184 18.29 -1.77 -1.33
C LYS A 184 18.66 -0.57 -2.16
N ILE A 185 18.33 0.60 -1.63
CA ILE A 185 18.73 1.89 -2.21
C ILE A 185 19.55 2.62 -1.16
N THR A 186 20.79 2.96 -1.52
CA THR A 186 21.66 3.82 -0.70
C THR A 186 21.67 5.22 -1.30
N LEU A 187 21.42 6.22 -0.44
CA LEU A 187 21.38 7.64 -0.81
C LEU A 187 22.47 8.40 -0.05
N ASN A 188 22.94 9.49 -0.65
CA ASN A 188 23.98 10.37 -0.11
C ASN A 188 25.27 9.61 0.28
N GLU A 189 25.78 8.74 -0.59
CA GLU A 189 26.97 7.92 -0.31
C GLU A 189 28.19 8.74 0.09
N ASP A 190 28.35 9.94 -0.49
CA ASP A 190 29.47 10.85 -0.24
C ASP A 190 29.30 11.73 1.01
N ASP A 191 28.15 11.67 1.69
CA ASP A 191 27.88 12.40 2.93
C ASP A 191 27.57 11.41 4.06
N PRO A 192 28.59 10.93 4.81
CA PRO A 192 28.41 9.92 5.85
C PRO A 192 27.38 10.27 6.92
N LYS A 193 27.11 11.57 7.15
CA LYS A 193 26.11 12.02 8.11
C LYS A 193 24.68 11.83 7.60
N ASN A 194 24.47 12.02 6.30
CA ASN A 194 23.16 11.86 5.65
C ASN A 194 23.07 10.59 4.79
N LYS A 195 24.09 9.73 4.82
CA LYS A 195 24.09 8.44 4.15
C LYS A 195 23.04 7.56 4.80
N ILE A 196 22.11 7.08 3.98
CA ILE A 196 21.05 6.19 4.42
C ILE A 196 20.87 5.05 3.42
N THR A 197 20.72 3.83 3.92
CA THR A 197 20.37 2.66 3.13
C THR A 197 18.98 2.16 3.53
N ILE A 198 18.08 2.10 2.56
CA ILE A 198 16.71 1.63 2.76
C ILE A 198 16.55 0.31 2.03
N GLY A 199 16.19 -0.73 2.79
CA GLY A 199 15.91 -2.06 2.28
C GLY A 199 14.42 -2.30 2.09
N PHE A 200 14.07 -2.94 0.99
CA PHE A 200 12.71 -3.29 0.60
C PHE A 200 12.64 -4.79 0.32
N PHE A 201 11.61 -5.45 0.82
CA PHE A 201 11.23 -6.80 0.38
C PHE A 201 9.74 -6.85 0.07
N GLY A 202 9.34 -7.69 -0.88
CA GLY A 202 7.95 -7.79 -1.33
C GLY A 202 7.29 -9.08 -0.87
N VAL A 203 6.01 -9.05 -0.51
CA VAL A 203 5.19 -10.25 -0.28
C VAL A 203 3.79 -10.05 -0.88
N ALA A 204 3.20 -11.12 -1.40
CA ALA A 204 1.88 -11.10 -2.04
C ALA A 204 0.91 -12.09 -1.41
N THR A 205 -0.38 -11.78 -1.53
CA THR A 205 -1.50 -12.61 -1.12
C THR A 205 -1.53 -13.96 -1.86
N PRO A 206 -2.02 -15.05 -1.24
CA PRO A 206 -2.29 -16.31 -1.93
C PRO A 206 -3.31 -16.21 -3.07
N ASP A 207 -4.11 -15.15 -3.14
CA ASP A 207 -5.10 -14.92 -4.21
C ASP A 207 -4.49 -14.85 -5.61
N VAL A 208 -3.18 -14.60 -5.68
CA VAL A 208 -2.37 -14.75 -6.89
C VAL A 208 -2.64 -16.11 -7.58
N THR A 209 -2.80 -17.20 -6.81
CA THR A 209 -3.05 -18.56 -7.35
C THR A 209 -4.41 -18.72 -8.03
N THR A 210 -5.38 -17.86 -7.70
CA THR A 210 -6.69 -17.79 -8.37
C THR A 210 -6.56 -17.26 -9.80
N PHE A 211 -5.57 -16.39 -10.05
CA PHE A 211 -5.32 -15.79 -11.36
C PHE A 211 -4.34 -16.59 -12.21
N ASP A 212 -3.30 -17.17 -11.60
CA ASP A 212 -2.39 -18.11 -12.26
C ASP A 212 -2.16 -19.37 -11.41
N PRO A 213 -2.82 -20.51 -11.70
CA PRO A 213 -2.65 -21.72 -10.93
C PRO A 213 -1.26 -22.38 -11.09
N LYS A 214 -0.38 -21.83 -11.93
CA LYS A 214 1.00 -22.33 -12.14
C LYS A 214 2.00 -21.72 -11.16
N VAL A 215 1.62 -20.70 -10.40
CA VAL A 215 2.45 -20.11 -9.37
C VAL A 215 2.17 -20.76 -8.02
N SER A 216 3.19 -20.82 -7.17
CA SER A 216 3.06 -21.23 -5.78
C SER A 216 3.35 -20.04 -4.88
N VAL A 217 2.51 -19.82 -3.88
CA VAL A 217 2.67 -18.74 -2.90
C VAL A 217 2.89 -19.34 -1.52
N ALA A 218 3.97 -18.94 -0.86
CA ALA A 218 4.21 -19.29 0.53
C ALA A 218 3.28 -18.49 1.44
N VAL A 219 2.58 -19.21 2.33
CA VAL A 219 1.65 -18.69 3.34
C VAL A 219 2.03 -19.19 4.74
N GLY A 220 1.33 -18.71 5.78
CA GLY A 220 1.49 -19.17 7.16
C GLY A 220 2.91 -19.06 7.67
N ASP A 221 3.37 -20.07 8.41
CA ASP A 221 4.73 -20.12 8.96
C ASP A 221 5.81 -19.96 7.89
N LYS A 222 5.58 -20.44 6.66
CA LYS A 222 6.55 -20.29 5.56
C LYS A 222 6.69 -18.82 5.16
N LEU A 223 5.58 -18.09 5.06
CA LEU A 223 5.59 -16.64 4.81
C LEU A 223 6.27 -15.88 5.95
N LEU A 224 5.98 -16.24 7.20
CA LEU A 224 6.59 -15.60 8.37
C LEU A 224 8.11 -15.82 8.40
N ASN A 225 8.57 -17.03 8.07
CA ASN A 225 10.00 -17.35 8.00
C ASN A 225 10.69 -16.60 6.87
N ILE A 226 10.12 -16.61 5.65
CA ILE A 226 10.63 -15.84 4.51
C ILE A 226 10.75 -14.36 4.89
N SER A 227 9.69 -13.77 5.48
CA SER A 227 9.69 -12.36 5.85
C SER A 227 10.78 -12.04 6.88
N ARG A 228 10.98 -12.92 7.87
CA ARG A 228 12.05 -12.77 8.88
C ARG A 228 13.44 -12.89 8.27
N ASP A 229 13.64 -13.83 7.35
CA ASP A 229 14.90 -13.99 6.63
C ASP A 229 15.22 -12.72 5.83
N GLN A 230 14.24 -12.14 5.14
CA GLN A 230 14.43 -10.90 4.38
C GLN A 230 14.79 -9.71 5.28
N VAL A 231 14.10 -9.52 6.42
CA VAL A 231 14.47 -8.46 7.38
C VAL A 231 15.90 -8.66 7.89
N THR A 232 16.25 -9.90 8.24
CA THR A 232 17.57 -10.25 8.77
C THR A 232 18.67 -10.02 7.73
N GLU A 233 18.47 -10.47 6.50
CA GLU A 233 19.38 -10.28 5.37
C GLU A 233 19.60 -8.79 5.06
N LEU A 234 18.53 -8.01 5.00
CA LEU A 234 18.58 -6.58 4.72
C LEU A 234 19.32 -5.81 5.84
N LYS A 235 19.04 -6.11 7.12
CA LYS A 235 19.74 -5.48 8.25
C LYS A 235 21.20 -5.90 8.32
N ASN A 236 21.52 -7.19 8.17
CA ASN A 236 22.90 -7.68 8.18
C ASN A 236 23.74 -7.12 7.03
N SER A 237 23.09 -6.80 5.91
CA SER A 237 23.73 -6.16 4.76
C SER A 237 23.74 -4.63 4.82
N GLY A 238 23.43 -4.04 5.98
CA GLY A 238 23.63 -2.62 6.27
C GLY A 238 22.44 -1.71 5.96
N SER A 239 21.22 -2.24 5.85
CA SER A 239 20.03 -1.38 5.76
C SER A 239 19.76 -0.70 7.09
N ASP A 240 19.62 0.62 7.06
CA ASP A 240 19.25 1.43 8.21
C ASP A 240 17.75 1.29 8.48
N ILE A 241 16.93 1.36 7.43
CA ILE A 241 15.48 1.17 7.45
C ILE A 241 15.11 -0.06 6.60
N VAL A 242 14.18 -0.88 7.07
CA VAL A 242 13.61 -2.01 6.31
C VAL A 242 12.09 -1.86 6.21
N ILE A 243 11.61 -1.81 4.97
CA ILE A 243 10.19 -1.65 4.62
C ILE A 243 9.72 -2.92 3.90
N CYS A 244 8.61 -3.49 4.37
CA CYS A 244 7.90 -4.53 3.64
C CYS A 244 6.89 -3.90 2.68
N LEU A 245 6.97 -4.23 1.40
CA LEU A 245 5.91 -3.96 0.43
C LEU A 245 4.99 -5.18 0.42
N ALA A 246 3.91 -5.11 1.18
CA ALA A 246 2.96 -6.21 1.32
C ALA A 246 1.73 -5.96 0.44
N HIS A 247 1.29 -7.01 -0.23
CA HIS A 247 -0.03 -7.06 -0.85
C HIS A 247 -0.84 -8.17 -0.18
N LEU A 248 -0.98 -8.08 1.15
CA LEU A 248 -1.60 -9.12 1.97
C LEU A 248 -2.97 -8.69 2.50
N GLY A 249 -3.21 -7.39 2.66
CA GLY A 249 -4.47 -6.90 3.19
C GLY A 249 -4.63 -7.13 4.69
N LEU A 250 -5.85 -6.82 5.13
CA LEU A 250 -6.28 -6.76 6.54
C LEU A 250 -7.55 -7.58 6.79
N GLU A 251 -8.11 -8.19 5.74
CA GLU A 251 -9.34 -8.98 5.77
C GLU A 251 -9.19 -10.21 6.66
N ASP A 252 -10.22 -10.52 7.44
CA ASP A 252 -10.24 -11.72 8.27
C ASP A 252 -10.60 -12.97 7.47
N ALA A 253 -11.17 -12.78 6.27
CA ALA A 253 -11.71 -13.85 5.43
C ALA A 253 -10.64 -14.74 4.79
N PHE A 254 -9.37 -14.51 5.10
CA PHE A 254 -8.31 -15.40 4.70
C PHE A 254 -8.51 -16.78 5.34
N GLU A 255 -8.49 -17.83 4.50
CA GLU A 255 -8.62 -19.22 4.97
C GLU A 255 -7.52 -19.54 6.00
N LYS A 256 -7.74 -20.61 6.77
CA LYS A 256 -6.78 -21.10 7.77
C LYS A 256 -5.36 -21.17 7.18
N ASP A 257 -4.38 -20.64 7.92
CA ASP A 257 -2.95 -20.60 7.58
C ASP A 257 -2.51 -19.48 6.60
N GLN A 258 -3.38 -18.53 6.27
CA GLN A 258 -3.00 -17.28 5.59
C GLN A 258 -2.69 -16.16 6.61
N CYS A 259 -1.87 -15.18 6.24
CA CYS A 259 -1.46 -14.09 7.15
C CYS A 259 -1.81 -12.72 6.58
N ARG A 260 -2.46 -11.88 7.38
CA ARG A 260 -2.63 -10.45 7.09
C ARG A 260 -1.34 -9.69 7.35
N SER A 261 -1.25 -8.46 6.86
CA SER A 261 -0.13 -7.57 7.17
C SER A 261 0.07 -7.34 8.67
N VAL A 262 -1.02 -7.31 9.46
CA VAL A 262 -0.95 -7.22 10.94
C VAL A 262 -0.32 -8.45 11.59
N ASP A 263 -0.58 -9.63 11.05
CA ASP A 263 -0.06 -10.90 11.60
C ASP A 263 1.43 -11.01 11.30
N VAL A 264 1.85 -10.63 10.09
CA VAL A 264 3.27 -10.55 9.70
C VAL A 264 4.02 -9.54 10.57
N TYR A 265 3.51 -8.32 10.72
CA TYR A 265 4.17 -7.29 11.54
C TYR A 265 4.37 -7.78 12.97
N ASN A 266 3.32 -8.34 13.58
CA ASN A 266 3.36 -8.82 14.95
C ASN A 266 4.33 -10.00 15.13
N ALA A 267 4.26 -11.01 14.26
CA ALA A 267 5.16 -12.16 14.33
C ALA A 267 6.64 -11.78 14.19
N LEU A 268 6.94 -10.80 13.34
CA LEU A 268 8.31 -10.33 13.12
C LEU A 268 8.80 -9.46 14.28
N THR A 269 8.02 -8.47 14.71
CA THR A 269 8.48 -7.45 15.67
C THR A 269 8.33 -7.84 17.13
N LYS A 270 7.42 -8.78 17.46
CA LYS A 270 7.25 -9.31 18.82
C LYS A 270 7.98 -10.64 19.03
N GLY A 271 8.25 -11.38 17.94
CA GLY A 271 8.79 -12.74 18.01
C GLY A 271 7.79 -13.73 18.62
N ASN A 272 8.30 -14.89 19.04
CA ASN A 272 7.54 -15.91 19.77
C ASN A 272 8.47 -16.58 20.79
N ALA A 273 8.30 -16.25 22.07
CA ALA A 273 9.16 -16.78 23.13
C ALA A 273 9.00 -18.30 23.33
N GLU A 274 7.80 -18.84 23.18
CA GLU A 274 7.52 -20.27 23.33
C GLU A 274 8.21 -21.11 22.24
N GLN A 275 8.36 -20.53 21.04
CA GLN A 275 9.03 -21.15 19.90
C GLN A 275 10.50 -20.73 19.76
N ASN A 276 11.05 -19.97 20.73
CA ASN A 276 12.41 -19.42 20.69
C ASN A 276 12.71 -18.59 19.43
N ILE A 277 11.73 -17.83 18.97
CA ILE A 277 11.83 -16.94 17.81
C ILE A 277 12.04 -15.51 18.32
N ALA A 278 13.22 -14.96 18.09
CA ALA A 278 13.54 -13.58 18.45
C ALA A 278 12.80 -12.57 17.53
N PRO A 279 12.46 -11.37 18.05
CA PRO A 279 11.97 -10.28 17.22
C PRO A 279 13.06 -9.77 16.27
N VAL A 280 12.64 -9.30 15.09
CA VAL A 280 13.49 -8.65 14.10
C VAL A 280 13.00 -7.22 13.83
N PRO A 281 13.91 -6.26 13.56
CA PRO A 281 13.55 -4.84 13.47
C PRO A 281 12.99 -4.48 12.08
N LEU A 282 11.72 -4.84 11.84
CA LEU A 282 10.93 -4.32 10.72
C LEU A 282 10.42 -2.92 11.04
N ASP A 283 10.70 -1.94 10.18
CA ASP A 283 10.40 -0.53 10.48
C ASP A 283 8.97 -0.12 10.06
N LEU A 284 8.49 -0.64 8.92
CA LEU A 284 7.18 -0.31 8.35
C LEU A 284 6.70 -1.42 7.40
N ILE A 285 5.40 -1.65 7.36
CA ILE A 285 4.73 -2.32 6.23
C ILE A 285 3.97 -1.26 5.43
N VAL A 286 4.17 -1.23 4.12
CA VAL A 286 3.27 -0.59 3.17
C VAL A 286 2.39 -1.68 2.59
N ASP A 287 1.09 -1.59 2.82
CA ASP A 287 0.11 -2.64 2.51
C ASP A 287 -0.88 -2.21 1.40
N GLY A 288 -1.44 -3.21 0.71
CA GLY A 288 -2.52 -3.06 -0.26
C GLY A 288 -3.65 -4.09 -0.07
N HIS A 289 -4.24 -4.56 -1.16
CA HIS A 289 -5.24 -5.63 -1.28
C HIS A 289 -6.62 -5.29 -0.67
N SER A 290 -6.64 -4.93 0.60
CA SER A 290 -7.85 -4.62 1.38
C SER A 290 -8.54 -3.31 1.03
N HIS A 291 -7.91 -2.50 0.18
CA HIS A 291 -8.32 -1.12 -0.14
C HIS A 291 -8.48 -0.25 1.11
N SER A 292 -7.86 -0.66 2.21
CA SER A 292 -7.94 0.05 3.47
C SER A 292 -7.15 1.34 3.42
N THR A 293 -7.58 2.32 4.20
CA THR A 293 -6.82 3.54 4.41
C THR A 293 -6.35 3.53 5.86
N ILE A 294 -5.04 3.41 6.08
CA ILE A 294 -4.45 3.33 7.42
C ILE A 294 -3.06 3.98 7.42
N THR A 295 -2.72 4.65 8.51
CA THR A 295 -1.37 5.14 8.79
C THR A 295 -0.82 4.44 10.02
N PRO A 296 0.50 4.36 10.24
CA PRO A 296 1.06 3.86 11.51
C PRO A 296 0.80 4.88 12.64
N PRO A 297 1.02 4.50 13.91
CA PRO A 297 0.84 5.41 15.04
C PRO A 297 1.81 6.58 14.94
N GLN A 298 1.29 7.79 15.20
CA GLN A 298 2.10 9.00 15.27
C GLN A 298 2.80 9.10 16.63
N LYS A 299 3.81 9.97 16.72
CA LYS A 299 4.52 10.21 17.98
C LYS A 299 3.55 10.64 19.08
N GLY A 300 3.53 9.88 20.18
CA GLY A 300 2.65 10.14 21.33
C GLY A 300 1.29 9.45 21.26
N GLU A 301 0.96 8.77 20.15
CA GLU A 301 -0.18 7.87 20.06
C GLU A 301 0.15 6.51 20.72
N PRO A 302 -0.87 5.74 21.16
CA PRO A 302 -0.67 4.39 21.64
C PRO A 302 0.07 3.51 20.63
N GLU A 303 1.01 2.70 21.11
CA GLU A 303 1.74 1.76 20.27
C GLU A 303 0.79 0.75 19.61
N ARG A 304 1.01 0.52 18.31
CA ARG A 304 0.32 -0.49 17.48
C ARG A 304 1.18 -0.81 16.26
N GLU A 305 0.70 -1.70 15.40
CA GLU A 305 1.39 -2.11 14.19
C GLU A 305 1.68 -0.90 13.28
N LYS A 306 2.91 -0.83 12.77
CA LYS A 306 3.32 0.22 11.83
C LYS A 306 2.98 -0.20 10.40
N ILE A 307 1.74 0.08 10.01
CA ILE A 307 1.20 -0.25 8.69
C ILE A 307 0.68 1.02 8.02
N LEU A 308 1.03 1.20 6.75
CA LEU A 308 0.56 2.27 5.88
C LEU A 308 -0.18 1.66 4.69
N SER A 309 -1.41 2.08 4.43
CA SER A 309 -2.14 1.77 3.19
C SER A 309 -2.89 3.00 2.71
N THR A 310 -2.94 3.18 1.39
CA THR A 310 -3.35 4.43 0.73
C THR A 310 -4.79 4.40 0.21
N GLY A 311 -5.54 3.34 0.50
CA GLY A 311 -6.86 3.11 -0.08
C GLY A 311 -6.74 2.40 -1.42
N THR A 312 -7.46 2.88 -2.42
CA THR A 312 -7.49 2.31 -3.78
C THR A 312 -7.62 3.42 -4.82
N GLU A 313 -7.28 3.14 -6.07
CA GLU A 313 -7.51 4.01 -7.23
C GLU A 313 -6.95 5.43 -7.07
N PHE A 314 -5.75 5.57 -6.48
CA PHE A 314 -5.15 6.88 -6.17
C PHE A 314 -6.04 7.78 -5.30
N GLU A 315 -6.93 7.24 -4.45
CA GLU A 315 -7.67 8.05 -3.48
C GLU A 315 -6.70 8.93 -2.67
N ASN A 316 -5.59 8.32 -2.25
CA ASN A 316 -4.53 8.97 -1.50
C ASN A 316 -3.14 8.67 -2.07
N ILE A 317 -2.18 9.53 -1.75
CA ILE A 317 -0.75 9.26 -1.87
C ILE A 317 -0.19 9.14 -0.45
N GLY A 318 0.48 8.04 -0.15
CA GLY A 318 1.18 7.86 1.12
C GLY A 318 2.52 8.58 1.12
N VAL A 319 2.86 9.20 2.25
CA VAL A 319 4.12 9.92 2.44
C VAL A 319 4.82 9.39 3.69
N ILE A 320 6.08 9.01 3.53
CA ILE A 320 6.96 8.57 4.61
C ILE A 320 8.14 9.54 4.67
N VAL A 321 8.29 10.25 5.78
CA VAL A 321 9.37 11.22 6.00
C VAL A 321 10.45 10.57 6.85
N ILE A 322 11.64 10.43 6.29
CA ILE A 322 12.81 9.87 6.95
C ILE A 322 13.84 10.96 7.21
N ASP A 323 14.34 11.03 8.44
CA ASP A 323 15.53 11.80 8.77
C ASP A 323 16.77 10.94 8.51
N ASN A 324 17.62 11.37 7.57
CA ASN A 324 18.76 10.57 7.14
C ASN A 324 19.85 10.51 8.21
N ASN A 325 19.96 11.53 9.06
CA ASN A 325 20.95 11.60 10.13
C ASN A 325 20.54 10.71 11.31
N ASP A 326 19.28 10.76 11.69
CA ASP A 326 18.74 9.94 12.78
C ASP A 326 18.43 8.51 12.32
N LYS A 327 18.43 8.27 10.99
CA LYS A 327 18.14 6.97 10.38
C LYS A 327 16.80 6.39 10.84
N ALA A 328 15.80 7.26 10.90
CA ALA A 328 14.49 6.95 11.48
C ALA A 328 13.35 7.57 10.66
N ILE A 329 12.23 6.85 10.61
CA ILE A 329 10.96 7.39 10.12
C ILE A 329 10.45 8.39 11.17
N GLU A 330 10.32 9.66 10.79
CA GLU A 330 9.84 10.72 11.69
C GLU A 330 8.32 10.85 11.67
N GLU A 331 7.75 10.79 10.47
CA GLU A 331 6.32 10.99 10.26
C GLU A 331 5.86 10.19 9.05
N THR A 332 4.60 9.78 9.10
CA THR A 332 3.89 9.20 7.96
C THR A 332 2.49 9.78 7.91
N PHE A 333 2.02 10.09 6.70
CA PHE A 333 0.70 10.65 6.51
C PHE A 333 0.19 10.36 5.10
N LEU A 334 -1.09 10.65 4.89
CA LEU A 334 -1.75 10.56 3.61
C LEU A 334 -2.09 11.95 3.08
N LEU A 335 -1.91 12.12 1.77
CA LEU A 335 -2.44 13.24 1.02
C LEU A 335 -3.63 12.75 0.20
N LYS A 336 -4.79 13.39 0.35
CA LYS A 336 -5.93 13.10 -0.54
C LYS A 336 -5.63 13.64 -1.92
N THR A 337 -5.58 12.78 -2.94
CA THR A 337 -5.20 13.20 -4.30
C THR A 337 -6.13 14.29 -4.83
N LYS A 338 -7.43 14.21 -4.51
CA LYS A 338 -8.43 15.22 -4.88
C LYS A 338 -8.21 16.61 -4.27
N ASN A 339 -7.47 16.71 -3.15
CA ASN A 339 -7.15 17.97 -2.49
C ASN A 339 -5.84 18.59 -3.03
N LEU A 340 -5.08 17.86 -3.87
CA LEU A 340 -3.82 18.37 -4.39
C LEU A 340 -4.06 19.53 -5.38
N PRO A 341 -3.17 20.55 -5.38
CA PRO A 341 -3.30 21.67 -6.31
C PRO A 341 -3.26 21.21 -7.76
N LYS A 342 -4.22 21.65 -8.60
CA LYS A 342 -4.30 21.23 -10.01
C LYS A 342 -3.03 21.54 -10.81
N ASN A 343 -2.35 22.63 -10.47
CA ASN A 343 -1.09 23.05 -11.09
C ASN A 343 0.13 22.22 -10.63
N LEU A 344 -0.05 21.31 -9.67
CA LEU A 344 1.00 20.37 -9.28
C LEU A 344 1.26 19.33 -10.38
N ARG A 345 0.26 18.98 -11.18
CA ARG A 345 0.31 17.91 -12.18
C ARG A 345 1.49 18.09 -13.14
N ASP A 346 2.27 17.03 -13.34
CA ASP A 346 3.32 16.99 -14.36
C ASP A 346 2.72 16.95 -15.77
N SER A 347 3.10 17.91 -16.61
CA SER A 347 2.51 18.08 -17.94
C SER A 347 2.88 16.98 -18.93
N ASP A 348 4.03 16.34 -18.77
CA ASP A 348 4.48 15.31 -19.71
C ASP A 348 3.84 13.96 -19.38
N VAL A 349 3.75 13.61 -18.10
CA VAL A 349 2.94 12.46 -17.66
C VAL A 349 1.46 12.68 -18.02
N GLN A 350 0.96 13.92 -17.90
CA GLN A 350 -0.40 14.24 -18.30
C GLN A 350 -0.68 13.93 -19.78
N LYS A 351 0.24 14.29 -20.68
CA LYS A 351 0.08 14.00 -22.11
C LYS A 351 0.00 12.49 -22.39
N ASP A 352 0.79 11.70 -21.68
CA ASP A 352 0.78 10.24 -21.84
C ASP A 352 -0.53 9.64 -21.32
N VAL A 353 -1.04 10.14 -20.19
CA VAL A 353 -2.37 9.78 -19.67
C VAL A 353 -3.47 10.17 -20.66
N ASP A 354 -3.48 11.41 -21.16
CA ASP A 354 -4.48 11.89 -22.12
C ASP A 354 -4.45 11.06 -23.41
N LYS A 355 -3.26 10.66 -23.87
CA LYS A 355 -3.08 9.78 -25.01
C LYS A 355 -3.72 8.41 -24.76
N ILE A 356 -3.44 7.78 -23.62
CA ILE A 356 -4.05 6.48 -23.25
C ILE A 356 -5.58 6.60 -23.22
N ILE A 357 -6.12 7.65 -22.58
CA ILE A 357 -7.57 7.90 -22.50
C ILE A 357 -8.18 8.09 -23.90
N SER A 358 -7.49 8.80 -24.80
CA SER A 358 -7.98 9.05 -26.15
C SER A 358 -8.00 7.81 -27.05
N GLN A 359 -7.17 6.80 -26.74
CA GLN A 359 -7.07 5.57 -27.52
C GLN A 359 -8.11 4.53 -27.09
N THR A 360 -8.73 4.69 -25.92
CA THR A 360 -9.73 3.76 -25.37
C THR A 360 -11.17 4.26 -25.46
N LYS A 361 -11.39 5.50 -25.90
CA LYS A 361 -12.69 6.08 -26.30
C LYS A 361 -12.91 5.91 -27.80
#